data_AF-A0A0E9NKX7-F1
#
_entry.id   AF-A0A0E9NKX7-F1
#
_cell.length_a   1.000
_cell.length_b   1.000
_cell.length_c   1.000
_cell.angle_alpha   90.00
_cell.angle_beta   90.00
_cell.angle_gamma   90.00
#
_symmetry.space_group_name_H-M   'P 1'
#
loop_
_entity.id
_entity.type
_entity.pdbx_description
1 polymer ?
#
loop_
_entity_poly.entity_id
_entity_poly.type
_entity_poly.pdbx_seq_one_letter_code
_entity_poly.pdbx_strand_id
1 'polypeptide(L)'
;MTLCLDVKAQWSSSMIVASASGCVTIGVEYHRAPEYQYPTQLDQFDAVIDWALGEEGKSRGITKVCGGGDSAGGNMTAALAFRRRDEGKENMAGQILIYPETRLPFDTKVCQENNATADGSHLYLEANGIPGFAQNYLPMSVPPSTSYTSPGMQDPSGLKNLSPALVFTSDFDPLRDVGVEYAYKLQKAGVDTE
;
A
#
# COMPACT_ATOMS: atom_id res chain seq x y z
N MET A 1 -0.30 23.21 0.36
CA MET A 1 0.72 22.38 -0.32
C MET A 1 0.33 20.92 -0.20
N THR A 2 0.73 20.09 -1.16
CA THR A 2 0.49 18.64 -1.13
C THR A 2 1.65 17.95 -0.42
N LEU A 3 1.34 17.07 0.51
CA LEU A 3 2.28 16.19 1.19
C LEU A 3 2.20 14.79 0.56
N CYS A 4 3.33 14.20 0.19
CA CYS A 4 3.43 12.80 -0.20
C CYS A 4 4.04 11.99 0.96
N LEU A 5 3.33 10.97 1.44
CA LEU A 5 3.89 10.05 2.42
C LEU A 5 4.46 8.83 1.69
N ASP A 6 5.68 8.43 2.05
CA ASP A 6 6.35 7.24 1.52
C ASP A 6 6.59 6.25 2.66
N VAL A 7 5.75 5.21 2.69
CA VAL A 7 5.80 4.18 3.72
C VAL A 7 6.82 3.14 3.31
N LYS A 8 7.85 2.96 4.15
CA LYS A 8 9.08 2.19 3.87
C LYS A 8 10.09 2.97 3.02
N ALA A 9 10.02 4.30 3.07
CA ALA A 9 10.95 5.22 2.43
C ALA A 9 12.42 4.77 2.55
N GLN A 10 12.94 4.20 1.46
CA GLN A 10 14.36 4.34 1.20
C GLN A 10 14.60 5.82 0.92
N TRP A 11 15.54 6.42 1.64
CA TRP A 11 15.86 7.84 1.52
C TRP A 11 15.97 8.31 0.06
N SER A 12 16.58 7.50 -0.80
CA SER A 12 16.70 7.75 -2.23
C SER A 12 15.35 7.89 -2.96
N SER A 13 14.39 7.01 -2.69
CA SER A 13 13.07 7.02 -3.33
C SER A 13 12.26 8.25 -2.92
N SER A 14 12.24 8.57 -1.63
CA SER A 14 11.60 9.78 -1.13
C SER A 14 12.19 11.06 -1.72
N MET A 15 13.51 11.11 -1.92
CA MET A 15 14.18 12.24 -2.57
C MET A 15 13.81 12.38 -4.05
N ILE A 16 13.68 11.26 -4.77
CA ILE A 16 13.21 11.27 -6.17
C ILE A 16 11.79 11.82 -6.24
N VAL A 17 10.87 11.32 -5.40
CA VAL A 17 9.48 11.78 -5.37
C VAL A 17 9.41 13.27 -5.03
N ALA A 18 10.12 13.72 -3.99
CA ALA A 18 10.14 15.13 -3.60
C ALA A 18 10.64 16.03 -4.75
N SER A 19 11.75 15.63 -5.37
CA SER A 19 12.38 16.41 -6.45
C SER A 19 11.54 16.46 -7.72
N ALA A 20 10.88 15.35 -8.09
CA ALA A 20 10.09 15.26 -9.30
C ALA A 20 8.68 15.88 -9.16
N SER A 21 8.08 15.81 -7.98
CA SER A 21 6.70 16.28 -7.74
C SER A 21 6.60 17.71 -7.21
N GLY A 22 7.68 18.24 -6.63
CA GLY A 22 7.65 19.52 -5.89
C GLY A 22 6.81 19.46 -4.61
N CYS A 23 6.37 18.26 -4.19
CA CYS A 23 5.67 18.06 -2.93
C CYS A 23 6.66 17.94 -1.77
N VAL A 24 6.20 18.26 -0.55
CA VAL A 24 6.93 17.81 0.64
C VAL A 24 6.73 16.31 0.74
N THR A 25 7.81 15.58 0.99
CA THR A 25 7.78 14.13 1.19
C THR A 25 8.18 13.81 2.63
N ILE A 26 7.40 12.96 3.29
CA ILE A 26 7.74 12.43 4.62
C ILE A 26 7.86 10.91 4.49
N GLY A 27 9.06 10.39 4.77
CA GLY A 27 9.28 8.97 4.95
C GLY A 27 8.75 8.53 6.31
N VAL A 28 7.88 7.53 6.34
CA VAL A 28 7.30 7.01 7.59
C VAL A 28 8.11 5.80 8.04
N GLU A 29 8.91 5.98 9.09
CA GLU A 29 9.55 4.88 9.81
C GLU A 29 8.57 4.28 10.81
N TYR A 30 8.14 3.05 10.51
CA TYR A 30 7.23 2.26 11.35
C TYR A 30 7.94 1.03 11.91
N HIS A 31 7.40 0.48 12.99
CA HIS A 31 7.93 -0.71 13.64
C HIS A 31 7.76 -1.96 12.77
N ARG A 32 8.76 -2.82 12.69
CA ARG A 32 8.74 -3.99 11.80
C ARG A 32 8.28 -5.25 12.51
N ALA A 33 7.70 -6.15 11.72
CA ALA A 33 7.46 -7.52 12.14
C ALA A 33 8.78 -8.32 12.10
N PRO A 34 8.95 -9.35 12.94
CA PRO A 34 7.94 -9.93 13.84
C PRO A 34 7.82 -9.24 15.22
N GLU A 35 8.72 -8.31 15.57
CA GLU A 35 8.72 -7.65 16.89
C GLU A 35 7.43 -6.88 17.16
N TYR A 36 6.85 -6.30 16.11
CA TYR A 36 5.57 -5.63 16.14
C TYR A 36 4.69 -6.17 15.02
N GLN A 37 3.53 -6.71 15.40
CA GLN A 37 2.59 -7.29 14.44
C GLN A 37 1.48 -6.30 14.08
N TYR A 38 0.71 -6.62 13.05
CA TYR A 38 -0.52 -5.93 12.69
C TYR A 38 -1.42 -5.74 13.92
N PRO A 39 -2.06 -4.56 14.10
CA PRO A 39 -2.12 -3.42 13.18
C PRO A 39 -1.07 -2.33 13.43
N THR A 40 0.00 -2.58 14.21
CA THR A 40 0.94 -1.53 14.67
C THR A 40 1.41 -0.60 13.55
N GLN A 41 1.84 -1.17 12.42
CA GLN A 41 2.36 -0.42 11.28
C GLN A 41 1.30 0.48 10.65
N LEU A 42 0.09 -0.06 10.52
CA LEU A 42 -1.06 0.63 9.94
C LEU A 42 -1.47 1.80 10.84
N ASP A 43 -1.49 1.59 12.16
CA ASP A 43 -1.78 2.64 13.16
C ASP A 43 -0.74 3.75 13.16
N GLN A 44 0.55 3.41 13.07
CA GLN A 44 1.62 4.40 12.99
C GLN A 44 1.56 5.23 11.72
N PHE A 45 1.22 4.60 10.58
CA PHE A 45 1.05 5.34 9.34
C PHE A 45 -0.18 6.26 9.37
N ASP A 46 -1.31 5.79 9.92
CA ASP A 46 -2.53 6.59 10.08
C ASP A 46 -2.32 7.80 11.00
N ALA A 47 -1.53 7.64 12.07
CA ALA A 47 -1.17 8.73 12.97
C ALA A 47 -0.40 9.86 12.25
N VAL A 48 0.43 9.54 11.26
CA VAL A 48 1.13 10.55 10.44
C VAL A 48 0.14 11.28 9.53
N ILE A 49 -0.85 10.57 8.96
CA ILE A 49 -1.91 11.18 8.17
C ILE A 49 -2.75 12.13 9.05
N ASP A 50 -3.13 11.68 10.25
CA ASP A 50 -3.91 12.49 11.20
C ASP A 50 -3.12 13.74 11.65
N TRP A 51 -1.81 13.63 11.89
CA TRP A 51 -0.95 14.78 12.16
C TRP A 51 -0.91 15.76 10.98
N ALA A 52 -0.73 15.24 9.76
CA ALA A 52 -0.59 16.05 8.56
C ALA A 52 -1.88 16.78 8.16
N LEU A 53 -3.05 16.15 8.37
CA LEU A 53 -4.36 16.75 8.15
C LEU A 53 -4.88 17.54 9.37
N GLY A 54 -4.21 17.41 10.51
CA GLY A 54 -4.53 18.12 11.75
C GLY A 54 -4.12 19.59 11.75
N GLU A 55 -4.33 20.26 12.89
CA GLU A 55 -4.04 21.69 13.05
C GLU A 55 -2.57 22.04 12.79
N GLU A 56 -1.64 21.21 13.30
CA GLU A 56 -0.21 21.43 13.10
C GLU A 56 0.19 21.33 11.63
N GLY A 57 -0.22 20.28 10.92
CA GLY A 57 0.05 20.13 9.51
C GLY A 57 -0.55 21.28 8.69
N LYS A 58 -1.80 21.66 8.99
CA LYS A 58 -2.48 22.80 8.37
C LYS A 58 -1.75 24.12 8.62
N SER A 59 -1.24 24.36 9.83
CA SER A 59 -0.44 25.56 10.16
C SER A 59 0.88 25.65 9.37
N ARG A 60 1.41 24.50 8.91
CA ARG A 60 2.57 24.39 8.03
C ARG A 60 2.21 24.48 6.55
N GLY A 61 0.93 24.73 6.24
CA GLY A 61 0.41 24.89 4.90
C GLY A 61 0.03 23.57 4.22
N ILE A 62 0.01 22.42 4.92
CA ILE A 62 -0.45 21.15 4.36
C ILE A 62 -1.97 21.22 4.18
N THR A 63 -2.43 21.00 2.96
CA THR A 63 -3.86 21.10 2.60
C THR A 63 -4.41 19.80 2.04
N LYS A 64 -3.52 18.90 1.60
CA LYS A 64 -3.83 17.60 1.03
C LYS A 64 -2.69 16.64 1.34
N VAL A 65 -3.02 15.38 1.59
CA VAL A 65 -2.06 14.31 1.83
C VAL A 65 -2.30 13.19 0.82
N CYS A 66 -1.29 12.85 0.03
CA CYS A 66 -1.27 11.62 -0.75
C CYS A 66 -0.46 10.57 0.03
N GLY A 67 -0.97 9.35 0.10
CA GLY A 67 -0.21 8.22 0.63
C GLY A 67 0.45 7.45 -0.51
N GLY A 68 1.62 6.90 -0.25
CA GLY A 68 2.31 6.05 -1.20
C GLY A 68 3.26 5.08 -0.52
N GLY A 69 3.62 4.04 -1.26
CA GLY A 69 4.60 3.07 -0.80
C GLY A 69 4.79 1.92 -1.77
N ASP A 70 5.85 1.17 -1.52
CA ASP A 70 6.29 0.05 -2.32
C ASP A 70 5.93 -1.29 -1.69
N SER A 71 5.43 -2.25 -2.47
CA SER A 71 5.12 -3.61 -1.99
C SER A 71 4.18 -3.57 -0.77
N ALA A 72 4.64 -3.99 0.43
CA ALA A 72 3.91 -3.86 1.70
C ALA A 72 3.53 -2.40 2.06
N GLY A 73 4.33 -1.41 1.65
CA GLY A 73 4.00 0.02 1.74
C GLY A 73 2.77 0.39 0.90
N GLY A 74 2.67 -0.20 -0.30
CA GLY A 74 1.50 -0.08 -1.17
C GLY A 74 0.27 -0.76 -0.56
N ASN A 75 0.44 -1.93 0.07
CA ASN A 75 -0.62 -2.58 0.84
C ASN A 75 -1.15 -1.68 1.96
N MET A 76 -0.27 -1.16 2.81
CA MET A 76 -0.66 -0.29 3.92
C MET A 76 -1.37 0.98 3.44
N THR A 77 -0.92 1.55 2.32
CA THR A 77 -1.59 2.70 1.70
C THR A 77 -3.01 2.36 1.26
N ALA A 78 -3.19 1.26 0.52
CA ALA A 78 -4.52 0.81 0.10
C ALA A 78 -5.43 0.45 1.31
N ALA A 79 -4.88 -0.21 2.32
CA ALA A 79 -5.58 -0.59 3.54
C ALA A 79 -6.04 0.63 4.35
N LEU A 80 -5.21 1.68 4.46
CA LEU A 80 -5.60 2.93 5.12
C LEU A 80 -6.67 3.70 4.36
N ALA A 81 -6.61 3.71 3.03
CA ALA A 81 -7.69 4.34 2.25
C ALA A 81 -9.04 3.68 2.58
N PHE A 82 -9.05 2.36 2.77
CA PHE A 82 -10.23 1.61 3.17
C PHE A 82 -10.64 1.90 4.62
N ARG A 83 -9.69 1.80 5.56
CA ARG A 83 -9.94 2.01 6.99
C ARG A 83 -10.44 3.41 7.31
N ARG A 84 -9.79 4.44 6.77
CA ARG A 84 -10.20 5.85 6.98
C ARG A 84 -11.59 6.14 6.43
N ARG A 85 -11.94 5.56 5.28
CA ARG A 85 -13.30 5.65 4.72
C ARG A 85 -14.33 5.04 5.68
N ASP A 86 -14.08 3.81 6.15
CA ASP A 86 -15.00 3.08 7.02
C ASP A 86 -15.16 3.74 8.40
N GLU A 87 -14.10 4.38 8.90
CA GLU A 87 -14.10 5.17 10.13
C GLU A 87 -14.67 6.59 9.95
N GLY A 88 -14.99 7.01 8.72
CA GLY A 88 -15.50 8.35 8.43
C GLY A 88 -14.47 9.47 8.61
N LYS A 89 -13.17 9.14 8.60
CA LYS A 89 -12.07 10.12 8.66
C LYS A 89 -11.86 10.82 7.31
N GLU A 90 -11.27 12.02 7.34
CA GLU A 90 -10.79 12.69 6.12
C GLU A 90 -9.74 11.80 5.45
N ASN A 91 -10.02 11.37 4.22
CA ASN A 91 -9.19 10.39 3.51
C ASN A 91 -8.00 11.07 2.79
N MET A 92 -7.05 10.26 2.34
CA MET A 92 -5.97 10.72 1.49
C MET A 92 -6.52 11.30 0.18
N ALA A 93 -5.86 12.32 -0.36
CA ALA A 93 -6.20 12.92 -1.65
C ALA A 93 -5.88 11.99 -2.84
N GLY A 94 -4.99 11.01 -2.63
CA GLY A 94 -4.62 10.00 -3.62
C GLY A 94 -3.73 8.91 -3.01
N GLN A 95 -3.62 7.80 -3.73
CA GLN A 95 -2.82 6.63 -3.39
C GLN A 95 -1.78 6.39 -4.49
N ILE A 96 -0.50 6.27 -4.14
CA ILE A 96 0.58 5.93 -5.07
C ILE A 96 1.09 4.54 -4.72
N LEU A 97 0.65 3.54 -5.48
CA LEU A 97 0.83 2.13 -5.17
C LEU A 97 1.89 1.53 -6.09
N ILE A 98 3.10 1.33 -5.56
CA ILE A 98 4.24 0.82 -6.34
C ILE A 98 4.36 -0.69 -6.08
N TYR A 99 4.09 -1.49 -7.12
CA TYR A 99 3.98 -2.96 -7.09
C TYR A 99 3.29 -3.50 -5.80
N PRO A 100 2.06 -3.05 -5.53
CA PRO A 100 1.45 -3.20 -4.22
C PRO A 100 1.06 -4.64 -3.90
N GLU A 101 1.28 -5.02 -2.64
CA GLU A 101 0.90 -6.32 -2.08
C GLU A 101 -0.60 -6.36 -1.68
N THR A 102 -1.54 -6.20 -2.60
CA THR A 102 -2.93 -5.82 -2.24
C THR A 102 -3.79 -6.94 -1.64
N ARG A 103 -3.45 -8.23 -1.81
CA ARG A 103 -4.25 -9.34 -1.25
C ARG A 103 -3.46 -10.62 -0.99
N LEU A 104 -3.74 -11.29 0.12
CA LEU A 104 -3.27 -12.66 0.37
C LEU A 104 -4.38 -13.70 0.12
N PRO A 105 -4.06 -14.90 -0.41
CA PRO A 105 -2.74 -15.32 -0.90
C PRO A 105 -2.40 -14.72 -2.28
N PHE A 106 -1.15 -14.85 -2.75
CA PHE A 106 -0.75 -14.51 -4.13
C PHE A 106 -0.81 -15.74 -5.03
N ASP A 107 -2.03 -16.19 -5.31
CA ASP A 107 -2.32 -17.40 -6.09
C ASP A 107 -2.57 -17.10 -7.59
N THR A 108 -1.82 -16.16 -8.16
CA THR A 108 -1.91 -15.82 -9.59
C THR A 108 -1.00 -16.71 -10.44
N LYS A 109 -1.33 -16.86 -11.72
CA LYS A 109 -0.47 -17.58 -12.68
C LYS A 109 0.93 -16.96 -12.74
N VAL A 110 0.98 -15.63 -12.72
CA VAL A 110 2.23 -14.87 -12.81
C VAL A 110 3.06 -14.99 -11.56
N CYS A 111 2.43 -15.07 -10.39
CA CYS A 111 3.14 -15.39 -9.16
C CYS A 111 3.91 -16.71 -9.32
N GLN A 112 3.27 -17.75 -9.87
CA GLN A 112 3.93 -19.04 -10.12
C GLN A 112 5.05 -18.92 -11.16
N GLU A 113 4.82 -18.21 -12.27
CA GLU A 113 5.81 -18.01 -13.35
C GLU A 113 7.03 -17.21 -12.89
N ASN A 114 6.84 -16.20 -12.03
CA ASN A 114 7.90 -15.31 -11.57
C ASN A 114 8.54 -15.76 -10.24
N ASN A 115 8.03 -16.80 -9.57
CA ASN A 115 8.60 -17.33 -8.32
C ASN A 115 9.91 -18.12 -8.54
N ALA A 116 10.08 -18.71 -9.72
CA ALA A 116 11.32 -19.34 -10.16
C ALA A 116 11.35 -19.31 -11.69
N THR A 117 12.47 -18.94 -12.27
CA THR A 117 12.64 -18.99 -13.72
C THR A 117 12.77 -20.45 -14.18
N ALA A 118 12.63 -20.68 -15.49
CA ALA A 118 12.71 -22.02 -16.08
C ALA A 118 14.04 -22.76 -15.84
N ASP A 119 15.12 -22.05 -15.50
CA ASP A 119 16.43 -22.63 -15.19
C ASP A 119 16.69 -22.82 -13.69
N GLY A 120 15.68 -22.55 -12.85
CA GLY A 120 15.79 -22.63 -11.39
C GLY A 120 16.48 -21.44 -10.74
N SER A 121 16.80 -20.38 -11.50
CA SER A 121 17.20 -19.10 -10.92
C SER A 121 16.00 -18.34 -10.35
N HIS A 122 16.27 -17.46 -9.39
CA HIS A 122 15.26 -16.64 -8.75
C HIS A 122 15.37 -15.20 -9.23
N LEU A 123 14.22 -14.52 -9.34
CA LEU A 123 14.16 -13.07 -9.50
C LEU A 123 14.38 -12.39 -8.15
N TYR A 124 14.42 -11.05 -8.12
CA TYR A 124 14.72 -10.30 -6.90
C TYR A 124 13.75 -10.61 -5.73
N LEU A 125 12.44 -10.73 -6.02
CA LEU A 125 11.43 -11.14 -5.05
C LEU A 125 10.99 -12.57 -5.33
N GLU A 126 11.13 -13.44 -4.33
CA GLU A 126 10.60 -14.80 -4.37
C GLU A 126 9.27 -14.88 -3.62
N ALA A 127 8.25 -15.45 -4.27
CA ALA A 127 6.94 -15.64 -3.65
C ALA A 127 6.92 -16.72 -2.56
N ASN A 128 7.96 -17.53 -2.44
CA ASN A 128 8.14 -18.46 -1.31
C ASN A 128 8.46 -17.73 0.03
N GLY A 129 9.00 -16.51 0.00
CA GLY A 129 9.29 -15.69 1.18
C GLY A 129 8.07 -14.96 1.72
N ILE A 130 7.04 -14.81 0.88
CA ILE A 130 5.79 -14.11 1.17
C ILE A 130 4.98 -14.76 2.29
N PRO A 131 4.72 -16.08 2.29
CA PRO A 131 4.04 -16.73 3.40
C PRO A 131 4.76 -16.50 4.73
N GLY A 132 6.10 -16.43 4.70
CA GLY A 132 6.92 -16.05 5.85
C GLY A 132 6.71 -14.60 6.29
N PHE A 133 6.65 -13.64 5.36
CA PHE A 133 6.34 -12.24 5.68
C PHE A 133 4.93 -12.09 6.28
N ALA A 134 3.93 -12.73 5.68
CA ALA A 134 2.56 -12.72 6.20
C ALA A 134 2.48 -13.35 7.60
N GLN A 135 3.20 -14.44 7.86
CA GLN A 135 3.24 -15.09 9.17
C GLN A 135 3.90 -14.22 10.24
N ASN A 136 4.94 -13.47 9.89
CA ASN A 136 5.56 -12.53 10.82
C ASN A 136 4.63 -11.34 11.10
N TYR A 137 3.94 -10.83 10.08
CA TYR A 137 3.11 -9.63 10.15
C TYR A 137 1.76 -9.85 10.84
N LEU A 138 1.04 -10.93 10.50
CA LEU A 138 -0.32 -11.18 10.94
C LEU A 138 -0.36 -12.04 12.21
N PRO A 139 -1.01 -11.56 13.30
CA PRO A 139 -1.38 -12.43 14.41
C PRO A 139 -2.30 -13.55 13.92
N MET A 140 -2.16 -14.76 14.48
CA MET A 140 -3.01 -15.91 14.11
C MET A 140 -4.52 -15.66 14.30
N SER A 141 -4.90 -14.69 15.15
CA SER A 141 -6.28 -14.30 15.40
C SER A 141 -6.88 -13.41 14.31
N VAL A 142 -6.08 -12.90 13.38
CA VAL A 142 -6.51 -11.97 12.33
C VAL A 142 -6.62 -12.74 11.00
N PRO A 143 -7.82 -12.86 10.42
CA PRO A 143 -7.96 -13.45 9.10
C PRO A 143 -7.21 -12.61 8.05
N PRO A 144 -6.40 -13.24 7.17
CA PRO A 144 -5.68 -12.53 6.12
C PRO A 144 -6.60 -11.89 5.08
N SER A 145 -7.87 -12.29 5.02
CA SER A 145 -8.87 -11.77 4.09
C SER A 145 -9.57 -10.49 4.56
N THR A 146 -9.19 -9.92 5.71
CA THR A 146 -9.78 -8.67 6.19
C THR A 146 -9.43 -7.52 5.23
N SER A 147 -10.34 -6.56 5.05
CA SER A 147 -10.14 -5.43 4.13
C SER A 147 -8.92 -4.57 4.48
N TYR A 148 -8.50 -4.57 5.75
CA TYR A 148 -7.36 -3.81 6.25
C TYR A 148 -6.02 -4.55 6.17
N THR A 149 -6.02 -5.78 5.66
CA THR A 149 -4.80 -6.57 5.38
C THR A 149 -4.74 -7.00 3.93
N SER A 150 -5.89 -7.28 3.31
CA SER A 150 -6.05 -7.65 1.91
C SER A 150 -7.16 -6.83 1.24
N PRO A 151 -6.97 -5.51 1.02
CA PRO A 151 -7.94 -4.67 0.33
C PRO A 151 -8.30 -5.20 -1.07
N GLY A 152 -7.38 -5.89 -1.74
CA GLY A 152 -7.58 -6.55 -3.03
C GLY A 152 -8.54 -7.74 -3.01
N MET A 153 -8.89 -8.29 -1.84
CA MET A 153 -9.90 -9.36 -1.73
C MET A 153 -11.33 -8.84 -1.80
N GLN A 154 -11.54 -7.52 -1.70
CA GLN A 154 -12.88 -6.94 -1.69
C GLN A 154 -13.47 -6.94 -3.11
N ASP A 155 -14.80 -7.05 -3.19
CA ASP A 155 -15.54 -6.85 -4.43
C ASP A 155 -15.57 -5.35 -4.80
N PRO A 156 -15.74 -4.99 -6.09
CA PRO A 156 -15.85 -3.60 -6.52
C PRO A 156 -16.90 -2.78 -5.76
N SER A 157 -18.01 -3.40 -5.32
CA SER A 157 -19.02 -2.73 -4.50
C SER A 157 -18.47 -2.21 -3.16
N GLY A 158 -17.52 -2.94 -2.56
CA GLY A 158 -16.83 -2.59 -1.32
C GLY A 158 -15.68 -1.61 -1.50
N LEU A 159 -15.31 -1.28 -2.74
CA LEU A 159 -14.20 -0.35 -3.06
C LEU A 159 -14.66 1.05 -3.45
N LYS A 160 -15.96 1.34 -3.37
CA LYS A 160 -16.51 2.68 -3.67
C LYS A 160 -15.97 3.72 -2.69
N ASN A 161 -15.92 4.97 -3.16
CA ASN A 161 -15.54 6.15 -2.37
C ASN A 161 -14.14 6.05 -1.72
N LEU A 162 -13.23 5.29 -2.34
CA LEU A 162 -11.81 5.32 -1.99
C LEU A 162 -11.11 6.47 -2.71
N SER A 163 -9.96 6.87 -2.19
CA SER A 163 -9.09 7.87 -2.81
C SER A 163 -8.65 7.43 -4.21
N PRO A 164 -8.50 8.36 -5.18
CA PRO A 164 -7.90 8.07 -6.49
C PRO A 164 -6.56 7.34 -6.36
N ALA A 165 -6.22 6.48 -7.32
CA ALA A 165 -5.04 5.63 -7.24
C ALA A 165 -4.17 5.71 -8.51
N LEU A 166 -2.86 5.71 -8.33
CA LEU A 166 -1.87 5.39 -9.36
C LEU A 166 -1.27 4.03 -9.01
N VAL A 167 -1.36 3.05 -9.90
CA VAL A 167 -0.90 1.69 -9.65
C VAL A 167 0.21 1.32 -10.63
N PHE A 168 1.42 1.16 -10.11
CA PHE A 168 2.58 0.73 -10.89
C PHE A 168 2.83 -0.75 -10.65
N THR A 169 3.08 -1.51 -11.71
CA THR A 169 3.44 -2.94 -11.62
C THR A 169 4.68 -3.22 -12.46
N SER A 170 5.31 -4.38 -12.26
CA SER A 170 6.49 -4.81 -13.00
C SER A 170 6.24 -6.18 -13.62
N ASP A 171 6.68 -6.36 -14.87
CA ASP A 171 6.41 -7.59 -15.65
C ASP A 171 6.96 -8.85 -14.98
N PHE A 172 8.13 -8.71 -14.35
CA PHE A 172 8.90 -9.77 -13.69
C PHE A 172 8.73 -9.75 -12.16
N ASP A 173 7.56 -9.34 -11.67
CA ASP A 173 7.23 -9.36 -10.25
C ASP A 173 6.11 -10.39 -9.99
N PRO A 174 6.25 -11.30 -9.01
CA PRO A 174 5.15 -12.19 -8.63
C PRO A 174 3.88 -11.46 -8.15
N LEU A 175 3.99 -10.20 -7.69
CA LEU A 175 2.88 -9.35 -7.25
C LEU A 175 2.12 -8.67 -8.40
N ARG A 176 2.61 -8.76 -9.64
CA ARG A 176 2.07 -8.01 -10.79
C ARG A 176 0.56 -8.12 -10.91
N ASP A 177 0.05 -9.34 -11.03
CA ASP A 177 -1.38 -9.57 -11.27
C ASP A 177 -2.23 -9.19 -10.05
N VAL A 178 -1.67 -9.27 -8.83
CA VAL A 178 -2.35 -8.81 -7.61
C VAL A 178 -2.54 -7.29 -7.63
N GLY A 179 -1.55 -6.53 -8.10
CA GLY A 179 -1.67 -5.10 -8.34
C GLY A 179 -2.67 -4.76 -9.45
N VAL A 180 -2.57 -5.44 -10.60
CA VAL A 180 -3.46 -5.24 -11.77
C VAL A 180 -4.92 -5.53 -11.42
N GLU A 181 -5.18 -6.64 -10.72
CA GLU A 181 -6.53 -7.02 -10.28
C GLU A 181 -7.13 -5.94 -9.38
N TYR A 182 -6.35 -5.39 -8.44
CA TYR A 182 -6.83 -4.34 -7.56
C TYR A 182 -7.16 -3.06 -8.33
N ALA A 183 -6.27 -2.62 -9.23
CA ALA A 183 -6.52 -1.46 -10.09
C ALA A 183 -7.81 -1.62 -10.89
N TYR A 184 -8.01 -2.79 -11.51
CA TYR A 184 -9.24 -3.10 -12.26
C TYR A 184 -10.49 -3.04 -11.36
N LYS A 185 -10.41 -3.58 -10.14
CA LYS A 185 -11.53 -3.54 -9.20
C LYS A 185 -11.85 -2.12 -8.73
N LEU A 186 -10.83 -1.26 -8.52
CA LEU A 186 -11.01 0.17 -8.23
C LEU A 186 -11.73 0.89 -9.37
N GLN A 187 -11.28 0.68 -10.61
CA GLN A 187 -11.94 1.24 -11.81
C GLN A 187 -13.40 0.79 -11.90
N LYS A 188 -13.69 -0.51 -11.66
CA LYS A 188 -15.06 -1.03 -11.62
C LYS A 188 -15.90 -0.45 -10.48
N ALA A 189 -15.28 -0.04 -9.38
CA ALA A 189 -15.94 0.65 -8.29
C ALA A 189 -16.23 2.13 -8.58
N GLY A 190 -15.73 2.67 -9.69
CA GLY A 190 -15.83 4.08 -10.06
C GLY A 190 -14.79 4.97 -9.36
N VAL A 191 -13.71 4.37 -8.85
CA VAL A 191 -12.55 5.13 -8.34
C VAL A 191 -11.68 5.54 -9.52
N ASP A 192 -11.24 6.80 -9.54
CA ASP A 192 -10.30 7.30 -10.54
C ASP A 192 -8.97 6.58 -10.36
N THR A 193 -8.57 5.76 -11.33
CA THR A 193 -7.42 4.84 -11.19
C THR A 193 -6.68 4.68 -12.50
N GLU A 194 -5.40 4.99 -12.46
CA GLU A 194 -4.43 4.83 -13.55
C GLU A 194 -3.48 3.66 -13.26
#